data_AF-I0GMJ0-F1
#
_entry.id   AF-I0GMJ0-F1
#
_cell.length_a   1.000
_cell.length_b   1.000
_cell.length_c   1.000
_cell.angle_alpha   90.00
_cell.angle_beta   90.00
_cell.angle_gamma   90.00
#
_symmetry.space_group_name_H-M   'P 1'
#
loop_
_entity.id
_entity.type
_entity.pdbx_description
1 polymer ?
#
loop_
_entity_poly.entity_id
_entity_poly.type
_entity_poly.pdbx_seq_one_letter_code
_entity_poly.pdbx_strand_id
1 'polypeptide(L)'
;MIQSNPEQLLLLRVDLADRVGRVEALFLSQLDYWLERTHNFAEGRFWVYNTEAAWARQLGVSVSSIHRATLRLEQQGLIVRQRHNRRSYDQTLSYSLCYDALGRLGFPAGRRGFMHGHENTVPDTWDRPLVAEDIGEEEEAWL
;
A
#
# COMPACT_ATOMS: atom_id res chain seq x y z
N MET A 1 -7.62 12.78 1.10
CA MET A 1 -7.15 11.88 2.17
C MET A 1 -8.07 10.69 2.22
N ILE A 2 -7.52 9.48 2.16
CA ILE A 2 -8.33 8.26 2.11
C ILE A 2 -8.87 7.95 3.52
N GLN A 3 -10.16 7.64 3.61
CA GLN A 3 -10.82 7.28 4.86
C GLN A 3 -11.22 5.80 4.79
N SER A 4 -10.94 5.04 5.86
CA SER A 4 -11.48 3.68 5.98
C SER A 4 -12.95 3.73 6.32
N ASN A 5 -13.72 2.82 5.73
CA ASN A 5 -15.09 2.55 6.11
C ASN A 5 -15.09 1.80 7.46
N PRO A 6 -15.92 2.18 8.45
CA PRO A 6 -16.06 1.44 9.71
C PRO A 6 -16.44 -0.05 9.56
N GLU A 7 -17.01 -0.46 8.42
CA GLU A 7 -17.33 -1.87 8.13
C GLU A 7 -16.16 -2.65 7.49
N GLN A 8 -15.00 -2.01 7.32
CA GLN A 8 -13.86 -2.62 6.64
C GLN A 8 -13.19 -3.68 7.51
N LEU A 9 -13.20 -4.94 7.04
CA LEU A 9 -12.44 -6.02 7.64
C LEU A 9 -10.96 -5.92 7.21
N LEU A 10 -10.06 -5.78 8.19
CA LEU A 10 -8.62 -5.84 7.95
C LEU A 10 -8.10 -7.24 8.33
N LEU A 11 -7.55 -7.95 7.35
CA LEU A 11 -6.92 -9.25 7.58
C LEU A 11 -5.51 -9.06 8.13
N LEU A 12 -5.25 -9.52 9.36
CA LEU A 12 -3.90 -9.59 9.91
C LEU A 12 -3.29 -10.95 9.61
N ARG A 13 -2.20 -10.93 8.84
CA ARG A 13 -1.33 -12.10 8.64
C ARG A 13 -0.38 -12.27 9.82
N VAL A 14 -0.62 -13.30 10.64
CA VAL A 14 0.19 -13.58 11.86
C VAL A 14 1.64 -13.91 11.50
N ASP A 15 1.83 -14.70 10.44
CA ASP A 15 3.15 -15.06 9.91
C ASP A 15 3.97 -13.83 9.48
N LEU A 16 3.33 -12.81 8.90
CA LEU A 16 3.95 -11.53 8.57
C LEU A 16 4.23 -10.72 9.84
N ALA A 17 3.26 -10.64 10.76
CA ALA A 17 3.40 -9.91 12.02
C ALA A 17 4.57 -10.41 12.87
N ASP A 18 4.83 -11.72 12.86
CA ASP A 18 5.97 -12.31 13.58
C ASP A 18 7.33 -11.88 13.00
N ARG A 19 7.38 -11.55 11.70
CA ARG A 19 8.63 -11.19 10.99
C ARG A 19 8.91 -9.69 11.01
N VAL A 20 7.89 -8.85 10.83
CA VAL A 20 8.06 -7.39 10.70
C VAL A 20 7.50 -6.59 11.88
N GLY A 21 6.65 -7.20 12.70
CA GLY A 21 5.92 -6.54 13.78
C GLY A 21 4.43 -6.39 13.47
N ARG A 22 3.61 -6.31 14.53
CA ARG A 22 2.14 -6.28 14.40
C ARG A 22 1.63 -5.00 13.73
N VAL A 23 2.14 -3.83 14.12
CA VAL A 23 1.68 -2.55 13.54
C VAL A 23 2.17 -2.44 12.10
N GLU A 24 3.41 -2.87 11.86
CA GLU A 24 4.05 -2.93 10.56
C GLU A 24 3.26 -3.85 9.60
N ALA A 25 2.89 -5.05 10.03
CA ALA A 25 2.07 -5.96 9.22
C ALA A 25 0.68 -5.41 8.93
N LEU A 26 0.00 -4.82 9.93
CA LEU A 26 -1.30 -4.15 9.74
C LEU A 26 -1.19 -3.02 8.69
N PHE A 27 -0.13 -2.22 8.78
CA PHE A 27 0.13 -1.13 7.84
C PHE A 27 0.36 -1.66 6.42
N LEU A 28 1.19 -2.70 6.26
CA LEU A 28 1.46 -3.30 4.95
C LEU A 28 0.16 -3.85 4.33
N SER A 29 -0.65 -4.59 5.08
CA SER A 29 -1.94 -5.11 4.61
C SER A 29 -2.90 -4.00 4.19
N GLN A 30 -2.97 -2.93 4.97
CA GLN A 30 -3.85 -1.81 4.65
C GLN A 30 -3.33 -1.00 3.44
N LEU A 31 -2.01 -0.82 3.34
CA LEU A 31 -1.38 -0.14 2.21
C LEU A 31 -1.59 -0.91 0.91
N ASP A 32 -1.39 -2.23 0.94
CA ASP A 32 -1.62 -3.14 -0.20
C ASP A 32 -3.06 -3.03 -0.73
N TYR A 33 -4.04 -3.06 0.18
CA TYR A 33 -5.46 -2.85 -0.15
C TYR A 33 -5.72 -1.52 -0.89
N TRP A 34 -5.08 -0.43 -0.46
CA TRP A 34 -5.24 0.88 -1.09
C TRP A 34 -4.47 0.99 -2.39
N LEU A 35 -3.32 0.32 -2.46
CA LEU A 35 -2.57 0.19 -3.70
C LEU A 35 -3.47 -0.52 -4.72
N GLU A 36 -4.09 -1.65 -4.43
CA GLU A 36 -5.04 -2.30 -5.34
C GLU A 36 -6.12 -1.40 -5.96
N ARG A 37 -6.52 -0.33 -5.26
CA ARG A 37 -7.62 0.56 -5.64
C ARG A 37 -7.19 1.93 -6.15
N THR A 38 -5.89 2.23 -6.15
CA THR A 38 -5.42 3.55 -6.59
C THR A 38 -5.09 3.57 -8.08
N HIS A 39 -5.55 4.62 -8.77
CA HIS A 39 -5.17 4.92 -10.14
C HIS A 39 -3.94 5.85 -10.23
N ASN A 40 -3.36 6.22 -9.08
CA ASN A 40 -2.27 7.17 -9.02
C ASN A 40 -0.95 6.49 -9.38
N PHE A 41 -0.59 6.58 -10.65
CA PHE A 41 0.63 6.01 -11.20
C PHE A 41 1.63 7.11 -11.55
N ALA A 42 2.83 7.05 -10.98
CA ALA A 42 3.89 8.02 -11.21
C ALA A 42 5.27 7.40 -10.94
N GLU A 43 6.28 7.80 -11.71
CA GLU A 43 7.67 7.34 -11.55
C GLU A 43 7.84 5.81 -11.57
N GLY A 44 7.00 5.13 -12.35
CA GLY A 44 7.05 3.67 -12.44
C GLY A 44 6.62 2.96 -11.16
N ARG A 45 5.70 3.59 -10.39
CA ARG A 45 5.06 2.99 -9.24
C ARG A 45 3.67 3.56 -9.07
N PHE A 46 2.85 2.82 -8.35
CA PHE A 46 1.61 3.36 -7.84
C PHE A 46 1.77 3.87 -6.41
N TRP A 47 0.98 4.89 -6.09
CA TRP A 47 1.13 5.67 -4.87
C TRP A 47 -0.19 5.86 -4.13
N VAL A 48 -0.13 5.71 -2.81
CA VAL A 48 -1.22 6.05 -1.91
C VAL A 48 -0.84 7.32 -1.14
N TYR A 49 -1.61 8.40 -1.38
CA TYR A 49 -1.45 9.66 -0.67
C TYR A 49 -2.24 9.64 0.63
N ASN A 50 -1.55 9.71 1.77
CA ASN A 50 -2.21 9.76 3.07
C ASN A 50 -1.34 10.41 4.14
N THR A 51 -1.94 10.82 5.26
CA THR A 51 -1.17 11.27 6.44
C THR A 51 -1.04 10.15 7.47
N GLU A 52 -0.01 10.24 8.31
CA GLU A 52 0.16 9.31 9.43
C GLU A 52 -1.02 9.35 10.41
N ALA A 53 -1.66 10.52 10.59
CA ALA A 53 -2.85 10.66 11.42
C ALA A 53 -4.07 9.92 10.85
N ALA A 54 -4.24 9.93 9.52
CA ALA A 54 -5.30 9.14 8.88
C ALA A 54 -5.02 7.64 9.00
N TRP A 55 -3.80 7.19 8.75
CA TRP A 55 -3.40 5.80 8.97
C TRP A 55 -3.65 5.34 10.39
N ALA A 56 -3.29 6.16 11.37
CA ALA A 56 -3.50 5.88 12.79
C ALA A 56 -4.98 5.65 13.11
N ARG A 57 -5.86 6.47 12.53
CA ARG A 57 -7.32 6.32 12.66
C ARG A 57 -7.82 5.03 12.01
N GLN A 58 -7.37 4.71 10.80
CA GLN A 58 -7.79 3.49 10.08
C GLN A 58 -7.36 2.22 10.84
N LEU A 59 -6.15 2.22 11.41
CA LEU A 59 -5.57 1.05 12.07
C LEU A 59 -5.86 0.99 13.58
N GLY A 60 -6.53 1.99 14.15
CA GLY A 60 -6.82 2.06 15.58
C GLY A 60 -5.58 2.13 16.47
N VAL A 61 -4.51 2.77 16.00
CA VAL A 61 -3.24 2.93 16.74
C VAL A 61 -2.88 4.41 16.88
N SER A 62 -1.84 4.73 17.67
CA SER A 62 -1.35 6.10 17.78
C SER A 62 -0.58 6.53 16.53
N VAL A 63 -0.59 7.84 16.26
CA VAL A 63 0.23 8.45 15.18
C VAL A 63 1.71 8.12 15.37
N SER A 64 2.20 8.11 16.60
CA SER A 64 3.59 7.76 16.91
C SER A 64 3.93 6.30 16.59
N SER A 65 2.96 5.38 16.68
CA SER A 65 3.14 3.99 16.29
C SER A 65 3.19 3.84 14.78
N ILE A 66 2.35 4.56 14.03
CA ILE A 66 2.46 4.62 12.56
C ILE A 66 3.81 5.17 12.14
N HIS A 67 4.23 6.29 12.72
CA HIS A 67 5.51 6.91 12.39
C HIS A 67 6.70 5.96 12.58
N ARG A 68 6.74 5.24 13.72
CA ARG A 68 7.78 4.23 13.97
C ARG A 68 7.69 3.05 13.00
N ALA A 69 6.48 2.57 12.71
CA ALA A 69 6.26 1.46 11.81
C ALA A 69 6.69 1.79 10.37
N THR A 70 6.29 2.95 9.84
CA THR A 70 6.66 3.38 8.49
C THR A 70 8.17 3.59 8.35
N LEU A 71 8.84 4.17 9.37
CA LEU A 71 10.29 4.28 9.40
C LEU A 71 11.01 2.93 9.36
N ARG A 72 10.55 1.95 10.16
CA ARG A 72 11.15 0.61 10.19
C ARG A 72 10.95 -0.12 8.88
N LEU A 73 9.74 -0.06 8.33
CA LEU A 73 9.41 -0.68 7.04
C LEU A 73 10.23 -0.06 5.89
N GLU A 74 10.46 1.25 5.92
CA GLU A 74 11.32 1.95 4.96
C GLU A 74 12.78 1.50 5.11
N GLN A 75 13.29 1.41 6.35
CA GLN A 75 14.65 0.91 6.62
C GLN A 75 14.85 -0.55 6.18
N GLN A 76 13.80 -1.37 6.26
CA GLN A 76 13.78 -2.75 5.77
C GLN A 76 13.60 -2.85 4.24
N GLY A 77 13.36 -1.73 3.56
CA GLY A 77 13.12 -1.70 2.11
C GLY A 77 11.77 -2.30 1.69
N LEU A 78 10.83 -2.45 2.62
CA LEU A 78 9.49 -3.01 2.36
C LEU A 78 8.50 -1.97 1.85
N ILE A 79 8.73 -0.70 2.16
CA ILE A 79 7.96 0.42 1.62
C ILE A 79 8.89 1.52 1.13
N VAL A 80 8.37 2.35 0.23
CA VAL A 80 8.95 3.62 -0.15
C VAL A 80 7.98 4.71 0.28
N ARG A 81 8.48 5.77 0.92
CA ARG A 81 7.70 6.97 1.18
C ARG A 81 8.34 8.18 0.54
N GLN A 82 7.51 9.07 0.01
CA GLN A 82 7.95 10.31 -0.62
C GLN A 82 7.09 11.47 -0.17
N ARG A 83 7.69 12.66 -0.08
CA ARG A 83 6.97 13.90 0.20
C ARG A 83 6.79 14.66 -1.11
N HIS A 84 5.55 14.76 -1.60
CA HIS A 84 5.25 15.47 -2.84
C HIS A 84 4.92 16.95 -2.64
N ASN A 85 4.89 17.43 -1.39
CA ASN A 85 4.40 18.77 -1.07
C ASN A 85 5.50 19.83 -0.99
N ARG A 86 5.28 20.94 -1.70
CA ARG A 86 6.08 22.18 -1.64
C ARG A 86 5.84 23.01 -0.37
N ARG A 87 4.77 22.72 0.40
CA ARG A 87 4.38 23.50 1.58
C ARG A 87 4.74 22.77 2.88
N SER A 88 5.37 23.47 3.82
CA SER A 88 5.90 22.90 5.08
C SER A 88 4.83 22.35 6.02
N TYR A 89 3.62 22.93 6.02
CA TYR A 89 2.50 22.52 6.88
C TYR A 89 1.76 21.26 6.40
N ASP A 90 1.88 20.91 5.12
CA ASP A 90 1.26 19.70 4.60
C ASP A 90 2.11 18.48 4.94
N GLN A 91 1.58 17.66 5.85
CA GLN A 91 2.21 16.43 6.35
C GLN A 91 1.82 15.19 5.52
N THR A 92 1.15 15.38 4.38
CA THR A 92 0.80 14.27 3.48
C THR A 92 2.06 13.66 2.88
N LEU A 93 2.13 12.34 2.94
CA LEU A 93 3.17 11.53 2.34
C LEU A 93 2.53 10.58 1.33
N SER A 94 3.29 10.25 0.29
CA SER A 94 2.96 9.14 -0.60
C SER A 94 3.65 7.90 -0.14
N TYR A 95 2.95 6.79 -0.19
CA TYR A 95 3.45 5.47 0.17
C TYR A 95 3.31 4.53 -1.02
N SER A 96 4.34 3.71 -1.22
CA SER A 96 4.33 2.59 -2.15
C SER A 96 4.98 1.38 -1.47
N LEU A 97 4.66 0.19 -1.94
CA LEU A 97 5.06 -1.07 -1.34
C LEU A 97 6.05 -1.79 -2.26
N CYS A 98 7.03 -2.47 -1.67
CA CYS A 98 8.06 -3.22 -2.37
C CYS A 98 7.73 -4.72 -2.37
N TYR A 99 6.86 -5.16 -3.29
CA TYR A 99 6.51 -6.55 -3.56
C TYR A 99 7.72 -7.48 -3.72
N ASP A 100 8.79 -7.06 -4.41
CA ASP A 100 10.04 -7.84 -4.48
C ASP A 100 10.63 -8.13 -3.09
N ALA A 101 10.68 -7.12 -2.23
CA ALA A 101 11.20 -7.28 -0.87
C ALA A 101 10.27 -8.17 -0.02
N LEU A 102 8.95 -8.05 -0.19
CA LEU A 102 7.98 -8.93 0.47
C LEU A 102 8.04 -10.37 -0.04
N GLY A 103 8.23 -10.57 -1.35
CA GLY A 103 8.43 -11.87 -1.98
C GLY A 103 9.67 -12.58 -1.42
N ARG A 104 10.78 -11.85 -1.23
CA ARG A 104 11.99 -12.36 -0.55
C ARG A 104 11.75 -12.78 0.91
N LEU A 105 10.75 -12.19 1.57
CA LEU A 105 10.31 -12.59 2.91
C LEU A 105 9.32 -13.77 2.90
N GLY A 106 8.97 -14.31 1.73
CA GLY A 106 7.99 -15.38 1.58
C GLY A 106 6.54 -14.89 1.53
N PHE A 107 6.32 -13.61 1.24
CA PHE A 107 5.00 -12.98 1.15
C PHE A 107 4.78 -12.37 -0.24
N PRO A 108 4.49 -13.17 -1.27
CA PRO A 108 4.02 -12.60 -2.52
C PRO A 108 2.70 -11.86 -2.25
N ALA A 109 2.69 -10.56 -2.51
CA ALA A 109 1.51 -9.68 -2.52
C ALA A 109 1.51 -8.95 -3.86
N GLY A 110 0.36 -8.46 -4.35
CA GLY A 110 0.32 -7.82 -5.67
C GLY A 110 -1.07 -7.65 -6.29
N ARG A 111 -1.16 -6.66 -7.19
CA ARG A 111 -2.35 -5.85 -7.46
C ARG A 111 -3.54 -6.49 -8.20
N ARG A 112 -3.51 -7.78 -8.55
CA ARG A 112 -4.72 -8.54 -8.97
C ARG A 112 -4.56 -10.05 -8.71
N GLY A 113 -4.16 -10.44 -7.52
CA GLY A 113 -4.07 -11.86 -7.18
C GLY A 113 -4.41 -12.12 -5.72
N PHE A 114 -5.68 -11.94 -5.34
CA PHE A 114 -6.21 -12.62 -4.15
C PHE A 114 -5.86 -14.11 -4.30
N MET A 115 -4.85 -14.57 -3.57
CA MET A 115 -4.48 -15.97 -3.39
C MET A 115 -4.61 -16.87 -4.64
N HIS A 116 -3.71 -16.74 -5.61
CA HIS A 116 -3.55 -17.81 -6.61
C HIS A 116 -2.20 -18.49 -6.41
N GLY A 117 -2.24 -19.70 -5.88
CA GLY A 117 -1.18 -20.67 -6.11
C GLY A 117 -1.18 -21.00 -7.59
N HIS A 118 -0.17 -20.56 -8.33
CA HIS A 118 0.36 -21.30 -9.46
C HIS A 118 1.78 -20.80 -9.76
N GLU A 119 2.66 -21.77 -9.86
CA GLU A 119 4.03 -21.72 -10.36
C GLU A 119 4.09 -20.95 -11.68
N ASN A 120 4.81 -19.82 -11.71
CA ASN A 120 5.62 -19.33 -12.83
C ASN A 120 6.34 -18.02 -12.45
N THR A 121 7.65 -18.13 -12.29
CA THR A 121 8.61 -17.04 -12.05
C THR A 121 8.74 -16.15 -13.28
N VAL A 122 8.14 -14.96 -13.23
CA VAL A 122 8.63 -13.78 -13.94
C VAL A 122 9.03 -12.76 -12.86
N PRO A 123 10.23 -12.16 -12.91
CA PRO A 123 10.59 -11.08 -12.00
C PRO A 123 9.67 -9.88 -12.22
N ASP A 124 9.19 -9.30 -11.12
CA ASP A 124 8.13 -8.29 -11.09
C ASP A 124 8.48 -7.09 -12.00
N THR A 125 7.71 -6.91 -13.08
CA THR A 125 7.87 -5.79 -14.01
C THR A 125 6.91 -4.72 -13.56
N TRP A 126 7.36 -3.92 -12.58
CA TRP A 126 6.63 -2.93 -11.77
C TRP A 126 5.56 -2.04 -12.43
N ASP A 127 5.46 -2.01 -13.76
CA ASP A 127 4.74 -1.00 -14.51
C ASP A 127 4.24 -1.54 -15.85
N ARG A 128 2.95 -1.79 -15.95
CA ARG A 128 2.30 -1.55 -17.24
C ARG A 128 1.04 -0.74 -16.99
N PRO A 129 0.87 0.42 -17.67
CA PRO A 129 -0.36 1.19 -17.55
C PRO A 129 -1.55 0.32 -17.94
N LEU A 130 -2.70 0.56 -17.30
CA LEU A 130 -3.98 -0.01 -17.73
C LEU A 130 -4.14 0.26 -19.23
N VAL A 131 -4.26 -0.80 -20.02
CA VAL A 131 -4.64 -0.67 -21.42
C VAL A 131 -6.15 -0.44 -21.47
N ALA A 132 -6.64 0.23 -22.51
CA ALA A 132 -8.05 0.58 -22.67
C ALA A 132 -9.02 -0.63 -22.57
N GLU A 133 -8.49 -1.85 -22.68
CA GLU A 133 -9.21 -3.12 -22.54
C GLU A 133 -9.56 -3.48 -21.09
N ASP A 134 -8.92 -2.85 -20.09
CA ASP A 134 -9.11 -3.13 -18.65
C ASP A 134 -10.19 -2.25 -17.97
N ILE A 135 -10.61 -1.16 -18.61
CA ILE A 135 -11.63 -0.24 -18.09
C ILE A 135 -12.99 -0.66 -18.65
N GLY A 136 -13.77 -1.39 -17.84
CA GLY A 136 -15.19 -1.57 -18.09
C GLY A 136 -15.89 -0.20 -18.14
N GLU A 137 -16.78 -0.04 -19.11
CA GLU A 137 -17.56 1.15 -19.45
C GLU A 137 -18.32 1.74 -18.24
N GLU A 138 -17.69 2.62 -17.45
CA GLU A 138 -18.40 3.50 -16.50
C GLU A 138 -17.79 4.91 -16.49
N GLU A 139 -17.71 5.56 -17.66
CA GLU A 139 -17.39 6.99 -17.84
C GLU A 139 -18.63 7.82 -18.18
N GLU A 140 -19.65 7.88 -17.32
CA GLU A 140 -20.75 8.86 -17.50
C GLU A 140 -21.33 9.44 -16.19
N ALA A 141 -20.48 9.89 -15.26
CA ALA A 141 -21.03 10.54 -14.07
C ALA A 141 -20.17 11.65 -13.44
N TRP A 142 -19.55 12.57 -14.21
CA TRP A 142 -19.11 13.87 -13.67
C TRP A 142 -19.12 15.00 -14.72
N LEU A 143 -20.32 15.43 -15.13
CA LEU A 143 -20.60 16.84 -15.49
C LEU A 143 -21.31 17.51 -14.32
#